data_AF-A0A3D3NXY8-F1
#
_entry.id   AF-A0A3D3NXY8-F1
#
_cell.length_a   1.000
_cell.length_b   1.000
_cell.length_c   1.000
_cell.angle_alpha   90.00
_cell.angle_beta   90.00
_cell.angle_gamma   90.00
#
_symmetry.space_group_name_H-M   'P 1'
#
loop_
_entity.id
_entity.type
_entity.pdbx_description
1 polymer ?
#
loop_
_entity_poly.entity_id
_entity_poly.type
_entity_poly.pdbx_seq_one_letter_code
_entity_poly.pdbx_strand_id
1 'polypeptide(L)'
;STRALDFHIVPRLPAVRMPVIMWGAGSDEIPRLKDIGFTHFIGLGAQLGEIWAQKKDAPPGDADFIARNRAALDAALAAGLGVVASVSPARLFEGKPEFHRVDREGRPFPRATICASMPELPPFFENVGRSLARAHGSHPAFTTVLVNTEVRDGSRPSFNAVDRENYRAFAGADIPAEVDQRTGVD
;
A
#
# COMPACT_ATOMS: atom_id res chain seq x y z
N SER A 1 6.96 -4.30 -41.89
CA SER A 1 5.86 -5.08 -41.30
C SER A 1 4.89 -4.10 -40.64
N THR A 2 3.67 -4.01 -41.13
CA THR A 2 2.64 -3.12 -40.57
C THR A 2 1.86 -3.91 -39.52
N ARG A 3 1.96 -3.52 -38.24
CA ARG A 3 1.20 -4.15 -37.16
C ARG A 3 -0.14 -3.44 -37.02
N ALA A 4 -1.24 -4.17 -37.13
CA ALA A 4 -2.56 -3.68 -36.75
C ALA A 4 -2.60 -3.48 -35.22
N LEU A 5 -3.14 -2.34 -34.78
CA LEU A 5 -3.33 -1.99 -33.39
C LEU A 5 -4.82 -1.72 -33.16
N ASP A 6 -5.39 -2.37 -32.15
CA ASP A 6 -6.77 -2.15 -31.74
C ASP A 6 -6.83 -1.00 -30.73
N PHE A 7 -7.76 -0.08 -30.95
CA PHE A 7 -7.99 1.07 -30.08
C PHE A 7 -9.44 1.11 -29.62
N HIS A 8 -9.64 1.36 -28.33
CA HIS A 8 -10.97 1.62 -27.75
C HIS A 8 -11.06 3.09 -27.35
N ILE A 9 -11.96 3.84 -28.00
CA ILE A 9 -12.28 5.20 -27.60
C ILE A 9 -13.41 5.15 -26.58
N VAL A 10 -13.17 5.72 -25.41
CA VAL A 10 -14.06 5.65 -24.25
C VAL A 10 -14.30 7.06 -23.71
N PRO A 11 -15.46 7.32 -23.08
CA PRO A 11 -15.67 8.58 -22.38
C PRO A 11 -14.64 8.71 -21.25
N ARG A 12 -14.21 9.95 -21.00
CA ARG A 12 -13.42 10.24 -19.80
C ARG A 12 -14.27 9.88 -18.57
N LEU A 13 -13.65 9.29 -17.56
CA LEU A 13 -14.32 9.06 -16.29
C LEU A 13 -14.81 10.40 -15.71
N PRO A 14 -16.01 10.46 -15.10
CA PRO A 14 -16.53 11.68 -14.52
C PRO A 14 -15.55 12.29 -13.52
N ALA A 15 -15.34 13.60 -13.58
CA ALA A 15 -14.45 14.32 -12.67
C ALA A 15 -14.90 14.22 -11.20
N VAL A 16 -16.21 14.12 -10.98
CA VAL A 16 -16.83 13.89 -9.67
C VAL A 16 -17.74 12.68 -9.78
N ARG A 17 -17.42 11.62 -9.04
CA ARG A 17 -18.27 10.45 -8.83
C ARG A 17 -18.01 9.92 -7.43
N MET A 18 -19.05 9.42 -6.75
CA MET A 18 -18.86 8.74 -5.47
C MET A 18 -18.12 7.40 -5.70
N PRO A 19 -17.00 7.15 -5.01
CA PRO A 19 -16.33 5.85 -5.08
C PRO A 19 -17.13 4.81 -4.29
N VAL A 20 -17.60 3.77 -4.97
CA VAL A 20 -18.14 2.54 -4.40
C VAL A 20 -17.14 1.47 -4.80
N ILE A 21 -16.38 0.98 -3.81
CA ILE A 21 -15.19 0.16 -4.03
C ILE A 21 -15.50 -1.28 -3.64
N MET A 22 -15.34 -2.22 -4.58
CA MET A 22 -15.44 -3.64 -4.28
C MET A 22 -14.13 -4.15 -3.70
N TRP A 23 -14.23 -4.80 -2.54
CA TRP A 23 -13.17 -5.63 -1.99
C TRP A 23 -13.48 -7.11 -2.26
N GLY A 24 -12.54 -7.81 -2.90
CA GLY A 24 -12.65 -9.25 -3.15
C GLY A 24 -13.04 -9.64 -4.56
N ALA A 25 -13.02 -8.68 -5.51
CA ALA A 25 -13.26 -8.91 -6.93
C ALA A 25 -12.11 -8.35 -7.78
N GLY A 26 -11.93 -8.91 -8.98
CA GLY A 26 -10.89 -8.52 -9.93
C GLY A 26 -11.43 -8.05 -11.29
N SER A 27 -10.52 -7.89 -12.24
CA SER A 27 -10.85 -7.51 -13.62
C SER A 27 -11.70 -8.56 -14.37
N ASP A 28 -11.69 -9.80 -13.89
CA ASP A 28 -12.50 -10.91 -14.38
C ASP A 28 -13.99 -10.79 -14.03
N GLU A 29 -14.34 -9.98 -13.02
CA GLU A 29 -15.72 -9.76 -12.58
C GLU A 29 -16.31 -8.42 -13.05
N ILE A 30 -15.66 -7.72 -13.98
CA ILE A 30 -16.10 -6.40 -14.49
C ILE A 30 -17.60 -6.36 -14.86
N PRO A 31 -18.18 -7.34 -15.59
CA PRO A 31 -19.61 -7.30 -15.91
C PRO A 31 -20.50 -7.28 -14.66
N ARG A 32 -20.17 -8.13 -13.67
CA ARG A 32 -20.90 -8.23 -12.41
C ARG A 32 -20.75 -6.97 -11.56
N LEU A 33 -19.54 -6.41 -11.50
CA LEU A 33 -19.26 -5.17 -10.78
C LEU A 33 -20.12 -4.02 -11.29
N LYS A 34 -20.29 -3.92 -12.62
CA LYS A 34 -21.17 -2.93 -13.24
C LYS A 34 -22.63 -3.16 -12.92
N ASP A 35 -23.08 -4.41 -13.01
CA ASP A 35 -24.48 -4.80 -12.77
C ASP A 35 -24.94 -4.40 -11.36
N ILE A 36 -24.09 -4.62 -10.36
CA ILE A 36 -24.40 -4.31 -8.95
C ILE A 36 -23.98 -2.89 -8.52
N GLY A 37 -23.55 -2.05 -9.47
CA GLY A 37 -23.34 -0.61 -9.25
C GLY A 37 -22.01 -0.19 -8.62
N PHE A 38 -20.97 -1.04 -8.62
CA PHE A 38 -19.63 -0.61 -8.20
C PHE A 38 -19.02 0.35 -9.22
N THR A 39 -18.25 1.31 -8.73
CA THR A 39 -17.50 2.24 -9.57
C THR A 39 -16.01 1.93 -9.58
N HIS A 40 -15.53 1.13 -8.62
CA HIS A 40 -14.14 0.73 -8.48
C HIS A 40 -14.02 -0.70 -7.94
N PHE A 41 -12.86 -1.32 -8.16
CA PHE A 41 -12.45 -2.55 -7.48
C PHE A 41 -10.97 -2.50 -7.08
N ILE A 42 -10.60 -3.29 -6.07
CA ILE A 42 -9.21 -3.45 -5.65
C ILE A 42 -8.55 -4.51 -6.54
N GLY A 43 -7.61 -4.11 -7.39
CA GLY A 43 -7.01 -5.03 -8.37
C GLY A 43 -5.61 -4.70 -8.84
N LEU A 44 -4.98 -3.64 -8.30
CA LEU A 44 -3.63 -3.25 -8.67
C LEU A 44 -2.67 -3.45 -7.48
N GLY A 45 -1.47 -3.96 -7.72
CA GLY A 45 -0.50 -4.26 -6.67
C GLY A 45 0.95 -4.13 -7.15
N ALA A 46 1.88 -4.58 -6.31
CA ALA A 46 3.32 -4.56 -6.60
C ALA A 46 4.02 -5.81 -6.02
N GLN A 47 5.10 -6.26 -6.66
CA GLN A 47 6.00 -7.31 -6.20
C GLN A 47 6.94 -6.75 -5.11
N LEU A 48 6.39 -6.57 -3.90
CA LEU A 48 7.05 -5.84 -2.80
C LEU A 48 8.44 -6.43 -2.43
N GLY A 49 8.59 -7.76 -2.47
CA GLY A 49 9.84 -8.43 -2.14
C GLY A 49 10.99 -8.05 -3.07
N GLU A 50 10.71 -7.91 -4.36
CA GLU A 50 11.68 -7.46 -5.37
C GLU A 50 12.08 -6.00 -5.16
N ILE A 51 11.11 -5.13 -4.87
CA ILE A 51 11.37 -3.72 -4.56
C ILE A 51 12.26 -3.61 -3.31
N TRP A 52 11.99 -4.41 -2.28
CA TRP A 52 12.80 -4.46 -1.07
C TRP A 52 14.23 -4.97 -1.36
N ALA A 53 14.37 -6.06 -2.12
CA ALA A 53 15.66 -6.65 -2.46
C ALA A 53 16.56 -5.69 -3.25
N GLN A 54 15.98 -4.90 -4.15
CA GLN A 54 16.73 -3.96 -4.98
C GLN A 54 17.22 -2.72 -4.20
N LYS A 55 16.56 -2.36 -3.08
CA LYS A 55 16.88 -1.20 -2.23
C LYS A 55 17.06 0.13 -3.00
N LYS A 56 16.46 0.24 -4.18
CA LYS A 56 16.54 1.40 -5.07
C LYS A 56 15.26 1.51 -5.88
N ASP A 57 15.19 2.56 -6.69
CA ASP A 57 14.16 2.74 -7.70
C ASP A 57 14.02 1.49 -8.58
N ALA A 58 12.86 0.86 -8.50
CA ALA A 58 12.53 -0.35 -9.23
C ALA A 58 11.15 -0.20 -9.90
N PRO A 59 10.85 -0.96 -10.96
CA PRO A 59 9.47 -1.13 -11.38
C PRO A 59 8.65 -1.87 -10.32
N PRO A 60 7.31 -1.77 -10.33
CA PRO A 60 6.46 -2.48 -9.38
C PRO A 60 6.40 -4.00 -9.61
N GLY A 61 7.08 -4.52 -10.63
CA GLY A 61 7.26 -5.93 -10.93
C GLY A 61 7.98 -6.11 -12.26
N ASP A 62 8.10 -7.36 -12.72
CA ASP A 62 8.60 -7.68 -14.05
C ASP A 62 7.72 -7.11 -15.19
N ALA A 63 8.22 -7.20 -16.44
CA ALA A 63 7.53 -6.65 -17.61
C ALA A 63 6.13 -7.26 -17.83
N ASP A 64 5.96 -8.56 -17.57
CA ASP A 64 4.69 -9.26 -17.75
C ASP A 64 3.69 -8.87 -16.66
N PHE A 65 4.14 -8.64 -15.43
CA PHE A 65 3.35 -8.10 -14.34
C PHE A 65 2.84 -6.69 -14.67
N ILE A 66 3.71 -5.81 -15.16
CA ILE A 66 3.33 -4.46 -15.58
C ILE A 66 2.34 -4.51 -16.75
N ALA A 67 2.59 -5.35 -17.75
CA ALA A 67 1.72 -5.51 -18.91
C ALA A 67 0.31 -6.00 -18.50
N ARG A 68 0.23 -7.00 -17.62
CA ARG A 68 -1.05 -7.49 -17.08
C ARG A 68 -1.80 -6.41 -16.30
N ASN A 69 -1.12 -5.66 -15.44
CA ASN A 69 -1.73 -4.56 -14.71
C ASN A 69 -2.27 -3.47 -15.65
N ARG A 70 -1.53 -3.14 -16.71
CA ARG A 70 -1.98 -2.17 -17.73
C ARG A 70 -3.19 -2.69 -18.49
N ALA A 71 -3.20 -3.95 -18.91
CA ALA A 71 -4.36 -4.55 -19.57
C ALA A 71 -5.61 -4.55 -18.68
N ALA A 72 -5.46 -4.83 -17.37
CA ALA A 72 -6.57 -4.75 -16.42
C ALA A 72 -7.08 -3.31 -16.24
N LEU A 73 -6.19 -2.33 -16.22
CA LEU A 73 -6.53 -0.91 -16.17
C LEU A 73 -7.25 -0.45 -17.45
N ASP A 74 -6.82 -0.90 -18.63
CA ASP A 74 -7.47 -0.64 -19.91
C ASP A 74 -8.88 -1.24 -19.94
N ALA A 75 -9.04 -2.50 -19.51
CA ALA A 75 -10.33 -3.17 -19.42
C ALA A 75 -11.29 -2.47 -18.45
N ALA A 76 -10.80 -2.06 -17.29
CA ALA A 76 -11.58 -1.29 -16.31
C ALA A 76 -12.01 0.06 -16.89
N LEU A 77 -11.11 0.76 -17.57
CA LEU A 77 -11.41 2.04 -18.21
C LEU A 77 -12.50 1.89 -19.27
N ALA A 78 -12.40 0.89 -20.14
CA ALA A 78 -13.40 0.57 -21.15
C ALA A 78 -14.77 0.25 -20.55
N ALA A 79 -14.78 -0.28 -19.34
CA ALA A 79 -15.99 -0.59 -18.59
C ALA A 79 -16.56 0.62 -17.83
N GLY A 80 -15.84 1.74 -17.75
CA GLY A 80 -16.20 2.92 -16.94
C GLY A 80 -15.82 2.79 -15.46
N LEU A 81 -14.98 1.81 -15.10
CA LEU A 81 -14.56 1.52 -13.74
C LEU A 81 -13.18 2.13 -13.43
N GLY A 82 -12.95 2.45 -12.16
CA GLY A 82 -11.62 2.74 -11.65
C GLY A 82 -11.01 1.51 -10.98
N VAL A 83 -9.69 1.48 -10.88
CA VAL A 83 -8.94 0.45 -10.16
C VAL A 83 -8.24 1.09 -8.98
N VAL A 84 -8.38 0.45 -7.82
CA VAL A 84 -7.68 0.79 -6.59
C VAL A 84 -6.41 -0.05 -6.50
N ALA A 85 -5.27 0.61 -6.31
CA ALA A 85 -4.05 -0.09 -5.91
C ALA A 85 -4.14 -0.44 -4.43
N SER A 86 -3.92 -1.69 -4.06
CA SER A 86 -3.80 -2.11 -2.66
C SER A 86 -2.39 -2.60 -2.41
N VAL A 87 -1.64 -1.84 -1.61
CA VAL A 87 -0.28 -2.20 -1.21
C VAL A 87 -0.15 -2.15 0.29
N SER A 88 0.42 -3.21 0.84
CA SER A 88 0.69 -3.35 2.27
C SER A 88 2.17 -3.67 2.48
N PRO A 89 3.10 -2.73 2.21
CA PRO A 89 4.54 -2.97 2.33
C PRO A 89 4.97 -3.41 3.74
N ALA A 90 4.22 -3.03 4.77
CA ALA A 90 4.44 -3.46 6.14
C ALA A 90 4.40 -4.99 6.32
N ARG A 91 3.55 -5.70 5.54
CA ARG A 91 3.36 -7.16 5.66
C ARG A 91 4.62 -7.97 5.38
N LEU A 92 5.59 -7.42 4.63
CA LEU A 92 6.87 -8.09 4.40
C LEU A 92 7.72 -8.26 5.66
N PHE A 93 7.45 -7.48 6.70
CA PHE A 93 8.26 -7.42 7.91
C PHE A 93 7.53 -7.95 9.15
N GLU A 94 6.26 -8.36 9.03
CA GLU A 94 5.48 -8.94 10.15
C GLU A 94 6.04 -10.29 10.65
N GLY A 95 6.83 -10.97 9.81
CA GLY A 95 7.55 -12.20 10.19
C GLY A 95 9.00 -11.96 10.60
N LYS A 96 9.41 -10.71 10.83
CA LYS A 96 10.82 -10.33 11.03
C LYS A 96 11.00 -9.59 12.36
N PRO A 97 11.34 -10.29 13.45
CA PRO A 97 11.38 -9.75 14.81
C PRO A 97 12.21 -8.47 14.98
N GLU A 98 13.27 -8.33 14.19
CA GLU A 98 14.14 -7.14 14.18
C GLU A 98 13.42 -5.85 13.76
N PHE A 99 12.27 -5.96 13.09
CA PHE A 99 11.42 -4.82 12.73
C PHE A 99 10.24 -4.63 13.68
N HIS A 100 10.07 -5.47 14.69
CA HIS A 100 8.87 -5.41 15.53
C HIS A 100 8.95 -4.29 16.57
N ARG A 101 7.77 -3.80 16.95
CA ARG A 101 7.61 -2.99 18.16
C ARG A 101 7.90 -3.84 19.40
N VAL A 102 8.52 -3.22 20.39
CA VAL A 102 8.86 -3.85 21.67
C VAL A 102 8.35 -3.04 22.84
N ASP A 103 8.04 -3.71 23.94
CA ASP A 103 7.72 -3.09 25.23
C ASP A 103 8.95 -2.44 25.88
N ARG A 104 8.78 -1.88 27.07
CA ARG A 104 9.86 -1.19 27.81
C ARG A 104 11.03 -2.10 28.15
N GLU A 105 10.79 -3.38 28.33
CA GLU A 105 11.77 -4.43 28.62
C GLU A 105 12.42 -4.97 27.34
N GLY A 106 12.02 -4.50 26.16
CA GLY A 106 12.54 -4.93 24.87
C GLY A 106 11.91 -6.22 24.35
N ARG A 107 10.79 -6.67 24.93
CA ARG A 107 10.08 -7.89 24.52
C ARG A 107 9.08 -7.57 23.41
N PRO A 108 8.88 -8.49 22.44
CA PRO A 108 7.86 -8.32 21.42
C PRO A 108 6.45 -8.42 22.02
N PHE A 109 5.50 -7.68 21.46
CA PHE A 109 4.08 -7.81 21.83
C PHE A 109 3.48 -9.13 21.31
N PRO A 110 2.46 -9.69 22.00
CA PRO A 110 1.79 -10.92 21.55
C PRO A 110 1.21 -10.83 20.13
N ARG A 111 0.66 -9.67 19.77
CA ARG A 111 0.34 -9.31 18.39
C ARG A 111 1.49 -8.49 17.84
N ALA A 112 2.45 -9.15 17.20
CA ALA A 112 3.57 -8.51 16.55
C ALA A 112 3.09 -7.50 15.51
N THR A 113 3.64 -6.29 15.55
CA THR A 113 3.49 -5.29 14.50
C THR A 113 4.82 -4.61 14.26
N ILE A 114 5.00 -4.11 13.05
CA ILE A 114 6.24 -3.45 12.66
C ILE A 114 6.37 -2.09 13.35
N CYS A 115 7.60 -1.72 13.67
CA CYS A 115 8.01 -0.36 13.98
C CYS A 115 8.29 0.36 12.66
N ALA A 116 7.34 1.16 12.17
CA ALA A 116 7.51 1.88 10.91
C ALA A 116 8.62 2.95 10.96
N SER A 117 9.07 3.33 12.15
CA SER A 117 10.16 4.29 12.37
C SER A 117 11.55 3.74 12.06
N MET A 118 11.70 2.43 11.87
CA MET A 118 12.99 1.81 11.56
C MET A 118 13.61 2.46 10.31
N PRO A 119 14.87 2.95 10.33
CA PRO A 119 15.39 3.86 9.30
C PRO A 119 15.32 3.35 7.86
N GLU A 120 15.38 2.04 7.67
CA GLU A 120 15.31 1.39 6.35
C GLU A 120 13.89 1.24 5.78
N LEU A 121 12.84 1.39 6.60
CA LEU A 121 11.46 1.20 6.16
C LEU A 121 10.88 2.41 5.42
N PRO A 122 11.04 3.68 5.87
CA PRO A 122 10.53 4.83 5.12
C PRO A 122 11.05 4.92 3.67
N PRO A 123 12.36 4.75 3.39
CA PRO A 123 12.85 4.72 2.00
C PRO A 123 12.23 3.58 1.18
N PHE A 124 12.01 2.42 1.79
CA PHE A 124 11.34 1.31 1.11
C PHE A 124 9.88 1.65 0.78
N PHE A 125 9.13 2.23 1.72
CA PHE A 125 7.74 2.63 1.48
C PHE A 125 7.64 3.70 0.40
N GLU A 126 8.56 4.65 0.38
CA GLU A 126 8.68 5.64 -0.69
C GLU A 126 8.94 4.98 -2.04
N ASN A 127 9.88 4.03 -2.11
CA ASN A 127 10.18 3.29 -3.33
C ASN A 127 8.95 2.54 -3.86
N VAL A 128 8.15 1.92 -3.00
CA VAL A 128 6.89 1.26 -3.40
C VAL A 128 5.92 2.25 -4.04
N GLY A 129 5.70 3.40 -3.41
CA GLY A 129 4.83 4.46 -3.94
C GLY A 129 5.33 5.00 -5.28
N ARG A 130 6.64 5.29 -5.37
CA ARG A 130 7.30 5.77 -6.59
C ARG A 130 7.23 4.76 -7.73
N SER A 131 7.38 3.47 -7.43
CA SER A 131 7.30 2.37 -8.41
C SER A 131 5.92 2.32 -9.08
N LEU A 132 4.85 2.36 -8.27
CA LEU A 132 3.48 2.38 -8.76
C LEU A 132 3.16 3.65 -9.55
N ALA A 133 3.54 4.81 -9.02
CA ALA A 133 3.29 6.10 -9.64
C ALA A 133 3.94 6.21 -11.03
N ARG A 134 5.19 5.75 -11.19
CA ARG A 134 5.89 5.77 -12.48
C ARG A 134 5.29 4.81 -13.50
N ALA A 135 4.90 3.60 -13.08
CA ALA A 135 4.40 2.59 -14.01
C ALA A 135 2.94 2.83 -14.44
N HIS A 136 2.11 3.35 -13.54
CA HIS A 136 0.66 3.38 -13.71
C HIS A 136 0.03 4.75 -13.45
N GLY A 137 0.74 5.71 -12.85
CA GLY A 137 0.17 6.98 -12.37
C GLY A 137 -0.45 7.89 -13.43
N SER A 138 -0.07 7.72 -14.69
CA SER A 138 -0.68 8.43 -15.83
C SER A 138 -1.93 7.73 -16.39
N HIS A 139 -2.28 6.54 -15.90
CA HIS A 139 -3.40 5.77 -16.42
C HIS A 139 -4.73 6.27 -15.82
N PRO A 140 -5.73 6.66 -16.63
CA PRO A 140 -6.95 7.31 -16.12
C PRO A 140 -7.82 6.41 -15.24
N ALA A 141 -7.76 5.07 -15.39
CA ALA A 141 -8.44 4.16 -14.47
C ALA A 141 -7.74 4.01 -13.11
N PHE A 142 -6.46 4.37 -12.97
CA PHE A 142 -5.78 4.32 -11.68
C PHE A 142 -6.13 5.58 -10.87
N THR A 143 -7.05 5.42 -9.92
CA THR A 143 -7.75 6.56 -9.30
C THR A 143 -7.60 6.62 -7.78
N THR A 144 -7.17 5.54 -7.14
CA THR A 144 -7.12 5.45 -5.67
C THR A 144 -6.06 4.46 -5.24
N VAL A 145 -5.46 4.70 -4.05
CA VAL A 145 -4.53 3.78 -3.40
C VAL A 145 -5.03 3.49 -2.00
N LEU A 146 -5.13 2.21 -1.66
CA LEU A 146 -5.27 1.68 -0.31
C LEU A 146 -3.86 1.36 0.23
N VAL A 147 -3.36 2.22 1.11
CA VAL A 147 -1.99 2.14 1.67
C VAL A 147 -2.03 1.53 3.05
N ASN A 148 -1.53 0.29 3.17
CA ASN A 148 -1.67 -0.55 4.34
C ASN A 148 -3.13 -0.73 4.79
N THR A 149 -3.40 -1.81 5.52
CA THR A 149 -4.72 -2.07 6.11
C THR A 149 -4.52 -2.50 7.56
N GLU A 150 -5.49 -2.23 8.41
CA GLU A 150 -5.54 -2.77 9.79
C GLU A 150 -4.36 -2.37 10.70
N VAL A 151 -3.59 -1.33 10.34
CA VAL A 151 -2.38 -0.90 11.07
C VAL A 151 -2.67 -0.60 12.55
N ARG A 152 -3.86 -0.06 12.84
CA ARG A 152 -4.30 0.28 14.20
C ARG A 152 -4.42 -0.93 15.12
N ASP A 153 -4.79 -2.10 14.58
CA ASP A 153 -5.28 -3.20 15.40
C ASP A 153 -4.22 -3.77 16.35
N GLY A 154 -2.97 -3.79 15.92
CA GLY A 154 -1.81 -4.18 16.75
C GLY A 154 -0.89 -3.01 17.13
N SER A 155 -1.23 -1.77 16.76
CA SER A 155 -0.39 -0.61 17.07
C SER A 155 -0.35 -0.33 18.58
N ARG A 156 0.87 -0.29 19.13
CA ARG A 156 1.21 0.07 20.51
C ARG A 156 2.42 1.02 20.55
N PRO A 157 2.62 1.78 21.64
CA PRO A 157 3.90 2.43 21.89
C PRO A 157 5.04 1.41 21.78
N SER A 158 6.17 1.85 21.24
CA SER A 158 7.35 1.01 21.03
C SER A 158 8.54 1.68 21.72
N PHE A 159 9.38 0.87 22.34
CA PHE A 159 10.49 1.35 23.17
C PHE A 159 11.85 0.84 22.70
N ASN A 160 11.96 0.50 21.41
CA ASN A 160 13.26 0.24 20.78
C ASN A 160 14.12 1.52 20.79
N ALA A 161 15.41 1.37 20.46
CA ALA A 161 16.36 2.49 20.47
C ALA A 161 15.94 3.64 19.55
N VAL A 162 15.41 3.31 18.35
CA VAL A 162 14.99 4.29 17.34
C VAL A 162 13.82 5.14 17.83
N ASP A 163 12.78 4.53 18.39
CA ASP A 163 11.62 5.27 18.89
C ASP A 163 11.96 6.12 20.12
N ARG A 164 12.87 5.65 20.99
CA ARG A 164 13.37 6.45 22.12
C ARG A 164 14.14 7.68 21.64
N GLU A 165 15.01 7.51 20.66
CA GLU A 165 15.77 8.61 20.06
C GLU A 165 14.84 9.60 19.35
N ASN A 166 13.91 9.10 18.53
CA ASN A 166 12.92 9.92 17.84
C ASN A 166 12.05 10.72 18.83
N TYR A 167 11.62 10.11 19.94
CA TYR A 167 10.86 10.82 20.95
C TYR A 167 11.69 11.91 21.63
N ARG A 168 12.95 11.63 21.99
CA ARG A 168 13.84 12.66 22.56
C ARG A 168 14.04 13.83 21.61
N ALA A 169 14.24 13.55 20.32
CA ALA A 169 14.38 14.59 19.31
C ALA A 169 13.11 15.44 19.16
N PHE A 170 11.92 14.81 19.26
CA PHE A 170 10.64 15.49 19.16
C PHE A 170 10.26 16.30 20.42
N ALA A 171 10.41 15.70 21.60
CA ALA A 171 9.88 16.22 22.86
C ALA A 171 10.94 16.89 23.75
N GLY A 172 12.24 16.73 23.45
CA GLY A 172 13.33 17.21 24.30
C GLY A 172 13.43 16.49 25.66
N ALA A 173 12.77 15.35 25.82
CA ALA A 173 12.69 14.57 27.05
C ALA A 173 12.59 13.06 26.78
N ASP A 174 12.78 12.25 27.81
CA ASP A 174 12.52 10.80 27.74
C ASP A 174 11.00 10.50 27.67
N ILE A 175 10.64 9.34 27.11
CA ILE A 175 9.25 8.88 27.08
C ILE A 175 8.75 8.71 28.53
N PRO A 176 7.68 9.42 28.96
CA PRO A 176 7.18 9.37 30.34
C PRO A 176 6.93 7.94 30.80
N ALA A 177 7.25 7.60 32.05
CA ALA A 177 7.19 6.23 32.56
C ALA A 177 5.77 5.62 32.50
N GLU A 178 4.77 6.49 32.58
CA GLU A 178 3.33 6.23 32.55
C GLU A 178 2.84 5.69 31.20
N VAL A 179 3.58 5.92 30.11
CA VAL A 179 3.20 5.44 28.78
C VAL A 179 3.49 3.94 28.68
N ASP A 180 2.46 3.11 28.57
CA ASP A 180 2.60 1.67 28.33
C ASP A 180 1.63 1.14 27.27
N GLN A 181 0.41 1.68 27.21
CA GLN A 181 -0.62 1.21 26.28
C GLN A 181 -1.05 2.25 25.26
N ARG A 182 -1.63 1.76 24.15
CA ARG A 182 -2.17 2.62 23.08
C ARG A 182 -3.38 3.46 23.54
N THR A 183 -4.03 3.07 24.63
CA THR A 183 -5.25 3.70 25.16
C THR A 183 -4.97 4.77 26.22
N GLY A 184 -3.70 5.05 26.51
CA GLY A 184 -3.30 6.05 27.50
C GLY A 184 -2.65 5.44 28.73
N VAL A 185 -2.70 6.21 29.81
CA VAL A 185 -2.18 5.89 31.14
C VAL A 185 -3.32 5.34 31.98
N ASP A 186 -3.11 4.22 32.66
CA ASP A 186 -3.97 3.78 33.77
C ASP A 186 -3.50 4.44 35.07
#